data_AF-A0A9E3YQX3-F1
#
_entry.id   AF-A0A9E3YQX3-F1
#
_cell.length_a   1.000
_cell.length_b   1.000
_cell.length_c   1.000
_cell.angle_alpha   90.00
_cell.angle_beta   90.00
_cell.angle_gamma   90.00
#
_symmetry.space_group_name_H-M   'P 1'
#
loop_
_entity.id
_entity.type
_entity.pdbx_description
1 polymer ?
#
loop_
_entity_poly.entity_id
_entity_poly.type
_entity_poly.pdbx_seq_one_letter_code
_entity_poly.pdbx_strand_id
1 'polypeptide(L)'
;MEFLLSVLRGLGQIMLQRNAATGVGFVLAIAINSPVAAFAACLGSLAGTALAWLGKFPPTETRDGLYGFNAALVGIATVHFHPLSIVVAAAGICSVVVATGLMRAMQLRSLNPYTFPFVLTVWLMFLLIPPGQATGSSHMTSGYALADGFLQAFGQIMFQGNSLTGLVFVVAILINSTRCAGFATLGAAVAVATAAALGWPADQLAAGIHGYNAVLSAIALALVSRGFILPVIGIALSIAITKALLVSGVPALTFPFVLATWIVLIARRFATGEAR
;
A
#
# COMPACT_ATOMS: atom_id res chain seq x y z
N MET A 1 -15.24 3.01 -21.91
CA MET A 1 -15.64 2.59 -20.55
C MET A 1 -14.61 1.68 -19.89
N GLU A 2 -14.20 0.57 -20.52
CA GLU A 2 -13.24 -0.40 -19.92
C GLU A 2 -11.91 0.21 -19.46
N PHE A 3 -11.35 1.15 -20.22
CA PHE A 3 -10.11 1.84 -19.83
C PHE A 3 -10.27 2.55 -18.47
N LEU A 4 -11.33 3.32 -18.28
CA LEU A 4 -11.60 4.03 -17.03
C LEU A 4 -11.85 3.05 -15.86
N LEU A 5 -12.58 1.96 -16.11
CA LEU A 5 -12.76 0.91 -15.11
C LEU A 5 -11.43 0.27 -14.70
N SER A 6 -10.48 0.12 -15.63
CA SER A 6 -9.13 -0.40 -15.36
C SER A 6 -8.34 0.55 -14.46
N VAL A 7 -8.43 1.87 -14.69
CA VAL A 7 -7.82 2.90 -13.84
C VAL A 7 -8.39 2.85 -12.41
N LEU A 8 -9.71 2.76 -12.27
CA LEU A 8 -10.37 2.69 -10.97
C LEU A 8 -10.08 1.36 -10.24
N ARG A 9 -10.08 0.23 -10.96
CA ARG A 9 -9.63 -1.05 -10.39
C ARG A 9 -8.17 -0.97 -9.95
N GLY A 10 -7.32 -0.26 -10.71
CA GLY A 10 -5.93 0.01 -10.30
C GLY A 10 -5.85 0.71 -8.95
N LEU A 11 -6.69 1.70 -8.68
CA LEU A 11 -6.73 2.32 -7.35
C LEU A 11 -7.18 1.32 -6.27
N GLY A 12 -8.22 0.52 -6.55
CA GLY A 12 -8.66 -0.55 -5.63
C GLY A 12 -7.58 -1.62 -5.34
N GLN A 13 -6.75 -1.94 -6.33
CA GLN A 13 -5.68 -2.93 -6.23
C GLN A 13 -4.54 -2.52 -5.29
N ILE A 14 -4.45 -1.25 -4.86
CA ILE A 14 -3.49 -0.82 -3.82
C ILE A 14 -3.68 -1.66 -2.55
N MET A 15 -4.92 -1.98 -2.19
CA MET A 15 -5.26 -2.88 -1.09
C MET A 15 -5.79 -4.23 -1.59
N LEU A 16 -5.37 -4.65 -2.78
CA LEU A 16 -5.70 -5.93 -3.42
C LEU A 16 -7.21 -6.12 -3.69
N GLN A 17 -7.94 -5.02 -3.87
CA GLN A 17 -9.37 -5.04 -4.17
C GLN A 17 -9.58 -4.84 -5.68
N ARG A 18 -9.84 -5.93 -6.41
CA ARG A 18 -10.15 -5.89 -7.85
C ARG A 18 -11.57 -5.36 -8.11
N ASN A 19 -11.83 -4.11 -7.71
CA ASN A 19 -13.16 -3.51 -7.74
C ASN A 19 -13.06 -1.99 -7.97
N ALA A 20 -13.75 -1.50 -9.01
CA ALA A 20 -13.74 -0.08 -9.37
C ALA A 20 -14.45 0.80 -8.33
N ALA A 21 -15.54 0.32 -7.70
CA ALA A 21 -16.25 1.06 -6.67
C ALA A 21 -15.39 1.23 -5.40
N THR A 22 -14.63 0.20 -5.02
CA THR A 22 -13.60 0.33 -3.98
C THR A 22 -12.55 1.37 -4.35
N GLY A 23 -12.09 1.37 -5.60
CA GLY A 23 -11.17 2.40 -6.11
C GLY A 23 -11.72 3.83 -6.01
N VAL A 24 -13.01 4.04 -6.35
CA VAL A 24 -13.69 5.32 -6.14
C VAL A 24 -13.71 5.69 -4.66
N GLY A 25 -14.08 4.75 -3.78
CA GLY A 25 -14.05 4.94 -2.34
C GLY A 25 -12.67 5.35 -1.83
N PHE A 26 -11.59 4.78 -2.38
CA PHE A 26 -10.23 5.15 -2.03
C PHE A 26 -9.87 6.58 -2.49
N VAL A 27 -10.25 6.98 -3.70
CA VAL A 27 -10.01 8.35 -4.16
C VAL A 27 -10.74 9.37 -3.29
N LEU A 28 -12.00 9.12 -2.95
CA LEU A 28 -12.79 9.97 -2.05
C LEU A 28 -12.13 10.07 -0.68
N ALA A 29 -11.68 8.94 -0.13
CA ALA A 29 -11.01 8.89 1.17
C ALA A 29 -9.69 9.68 1.18
N ILE A 30 -8.87 9.56 0.13
CA ILE A 30 -7.65 10.37 -0.01
C ILE A 30 -8.00 11.85 -0.12
N ALA A 31 -9.04 12.21 -0.90
CA ALA A 31 -9.43 13.60 -1.11
C ALA A 31 -9.91 14.31 0.17
N ILE A 32 -10.45 13.56 1.15
CA ILE A 32 -10.79 14.09 2.49
C ILE A 32 -9.55 14.67 3.19
N ASN A 33 -8.41 14.01 3.06
CA ASN A 33 -7.17 14.43 3.72
C ASN A 33 -6.30 15.32 2.83
N SER A 34 -6.16 15.00 1.55
CA SER A 34 -5.37 15.76 0.58
C SER A 34 -5.90 15.61 -0.85
N PRO A 35 -6.56 16.65 -1.39
CA PRO A 35 -6.97 16.68 -2.79
C PRO A 35 -5.79 16.56 -3.77
N VAL A 36 -4.61 17.07 -3.40
CA VAL A 36 -3.39 16.94 -4.22
C VAL A 36 -2.93 15.49 -4.30
N ALA A 37 -2.94 14.76 -3.18
CA ALA A 37 -2.63 13.33 -3.18
C ALA A 37 -3.67 12.51 -3.97
N ALA A 38 -4.95 12.87 -3.88
CA ALA A 38 -6.01 12.20 -4.64
C ALA A 38 -5.83 12.40 -6.15
N PHE A 39 -5.51 13.63 -6.56
CA PHE A 39 -5.19 13.93 -7.95
C PHE A 39 -3.95 13.16 -8.43
N ALA A 40 -2.88 13.14 -7.64
CA ALA A 40 -1.66 12.41 -7.96
C ALA A 40 -1.89 10.89 -8.05
N ALA A 41 -2.73 10.32 -7.18
CA ALA A 41 -3.13 8.92 -7.23
C ALA A 41 -3.85 8.58 -8.54
N CYS A 42 -4.84 9.40 -8.91
CA CYS A 42 -5.59 9.25 -10.16
C CYS A 42 -4.68 9.37 -11.38
N LEU A 43 -3.80 10.37 -11.41
CA LEU A 43 -2.87 10.60 -12.51
C LEU A 43 -1.86 9.45 -12.64
N GLY A 44 -1.32 8.96 -11.52
CA GLY A 44 -0.42 7.80 -11.50
C GLY A 44 -1.12 6.54 -12.02
N SER A 45 -2.32 6.23 -11.52
CA SER A 45 -3.10 5.08 -11.99
C SER A 45 -3.45 5.19 -13.49
N LEU A 46 -3.86 6.38 -13.94
CA LEU A 46 -4.14 6.67 -15.33
C LEU A 46 -2.90 6.44 -16.21
N ALA A 47 -1.75 6.99 -15.82
CA ALA A 47 -0.51 6.88 -16.58
C ALA A 47 -0.01 5.43 -16.65
N GLY A 48 0.02 4.70 -15.53
CA GLY A 48 0.41 3.29 -15.51
C GLY A 48 -0.50 2.40 -16.37
N THR A 49 -1.82 2.66 -16.31
CA THR A 49 -2.80 1.97 -17.16
C THR A 49 -2.62 2.33 -18.63
N ALA A 50 -2.40 3.61 -18.95
CA ALA A 50 -2.17 4.07 -20.32
C ALA A 50 -0.90 3.44 -20.92
N LEU A 51 0.21 3.39 -20.16
CA LEU A 51 1.44 2.72 -20.58
C LEU A 51 1.21 1.24 -20.89
N ALA A 52 0.44 0.53 -20.06
CA ALA A 52 0.11 -0.87 -20.31
C ALA A 52 -0.76 -1.06 -21.57
N TRP A 53 -1.76 -0.18 -21.78
CA TRP A 53 -2.61 -0.21 -22.98
C TRP A 53 -1.82 0.08 -24.26
N LEU A 54 -1.02 1.16 -24.26
CA LEU A 54 -0.19 1.55 -25.41
C LEU A 54 0.89 0.52 -25.71
N GLY A 55 1.49 -0.05 -24.66
CA GLY A 55 2.45 -1.15 -24.73
C GLY A 55 1.84 -2.52 -25.05
N LYS A 56 0.51 -2.60 -25.23
CA LYS A 56 -0.24 -3.83 -25.54
C LYS A 56 0.07 -4.97 -24.55
N PHE A 57 0.16 -4.64 -23.26
CA PHE A 57 0.32 -5.65 -22.20
C PHE A 57 -0.92 -6.56 -22.14
N PRO A 58 -0.83 -7.74 -21.49
CA PRO A 58 -1.92 -8.71 -21.47
C PRO A 58 -3.27 -8.08 -21.06
N PRO A 59 -4.34 -8.26 -21.86
CA PRO A 59 -5.61 -7.59 -21.62
C PRO A 59 -6.25 -7.94 -20.27
N THR A 60 -6.08 -9.18 -19.79
CA THR A 60 -6.61 -9.63 -18.50
C THR A 60 -5.97 -8.88 -17.33
N GLU A 61 -4.64 -8.86 -17.28
CA GLU A 61 -3.86 -8.13 -16.26
C GLU A 61 -4.18 -6.63 -16.27
N THR A 62 -4.32 -6.06 -17.46
CA THR A 62 -4.59 -4.64 -17.65
C THR A 62 -6.02 -4.28 -17.21
N ARG A 63 -7.02 -5.07 -17.60
CA ARG A 63 -8.42 -4.89 -17.18
C ARG A 63 -8.62 -5.09 -15.69
N ASP A 64 -7.80 -5.93 -15.06
CA ASP A 64 -7.77 -6.17 -13.62
C ASP A 64 -7.07 -5.05 -12.83
N GLY A 65 -6.51 -4.05 -13.51
CA GLY A 65 -5.91 -2.86 -12.90
C GLY A 65 -4.47 -3.06 -12.38
N LEU A 66 -3.80 -4.16 -12.74
CA LEU A 66 -2.50 -4.52 -12.17
C LEU A 66 -1.38 -3.50 -12.47
N TYR A 67 -1.54 -2.68 -13.50
CA TYR A 67 -0.54 -1.68 -13.90
C TYR A 67 -0.81 -0.27 -13.37
N GLY A 68 -1.95 -0.04 -12.70
CA GLY A 68 -2.30 1.29 -12.16
C GLY A 68 -1.84 1.51 -10.72
N PHE A 69 -1.88 0.48 -9.86
CA PHE A 69 -1.76 0.69 -8.41
C PHE A 69 -0.35 1.10 -7.94
N ASN A 70 0.70 0.46 -8.45
CA ASN A 70 2.08 0.84 -8.12
C ASN A 70 2.39 2.27 -8.61
N ALA A 71 1.91 2.62 -9.81
CA ALA A 71 2.05 3.97 -10.36
C ALA A 71 1.28 5.02 -9.55
N ALA A 72 0.08 4.68 -9.06
CA ALA A 72 -0.69 5.54 -8.16
C ALA A 72 0.05 5.83 -6.86
N LEU A 73 0.60 4.80 -6.21
CA LEU A 73 1.39 4.96 -4.98
C LEU A 73 2.65 5.80 -5.22
N VAL A 74 3.34 5.63 -6.36
CA VAL A 74 4.46 6.49 -6.75
C VAL A 74 4.00 7.95 -6.83
N GLY A 75 2.89 8.22 -7.51
CA GLY A 75 2.34 9.58 -7.63
C GLY A 75 2.05 10.22 -6.27
N ILE A 76 1.41 9.47 -5.36
CA ILE A 76 1.13 9.94 -3.99
C ILE A 76 2.44 10.20 -3.24
N ALA A 77 3.40 9.27 -3.29
CA ALA A 77 4.68 9.41 -2.60
C ALA A 77 5.48 10.63 -3.11
N THR A 78 5.48 10.88 -4.42
CA THR A 78 6.15 12.04 -5.02
C THR A 78 5.65 13.35 -4.40
N VAL A 79 4.34 13.54 -4.27
CA VAL A 79 3.77 14.79 -3.72
C VAL A 79 3.75 14.83 -2.20
N HIS A 80 3.85 13.68 -1.53
CA HIS A 80 3.88 13.57 -0.08
C HIS A 80 5.27 13.87 0.49
N PHE A 81 6.32 13.32 -0.12
CA PHE A 81 7.68 13.40 0.42
C PHE A 81 8.50 14.58 -0.14
N HIS A 82 8.01 15.27 -1.16
CA HIS A 82 8.75 16.35 -1.80
C HIS A 82 7.86 17.54 -2.15
N PRO A 83 8.34 18.78 -1.97
CA PRO A 83 7.68 19.94 -2.53
C PRO A 83 7.68 19.86 -4.06
N LEU A 84 6.56 20.26 -4.67
CA LEU A 84 6.41 20.24 -6.13
C LEU A 84 7.41 21.21 -6.78
N SER A 85 8.26 20.65 -7.65
CA SER A 85 9.15 21.38 -8.54
C SER A 85 9.18 20.66 -9.89
N ILE A 86 9.71 21.31 -10.94
CA ILE A 86 9.83 20.70 -12.27
C ILE A 86 10.69 19.43 -12.20
N VAL A 87 11.76 19.43 -11.40
CA VAL A 87 12.65 18.28 -11.22
C VAL A 87 11.91 17.12 -10.55
N VAL A 88 11.19 17.39 -9.47
CA VAL A 88 10.40 16.37 -8.75
C VAL A 88 9.27 15.83 -9.62
N ALA A 89 8.60 16.69 -10.40
CA ALA A 89 7.55 16.27 -11.33
C ALA A 89 8.11 15.36 -12.43
N ALA A 90 9.25 15.73 -13.04
CA ALA A 90 9.93 14.89 -14.03
C ALA A 90 10.37 13.54 -13.44
N ALA A 91 10.96 13.56 -12.24
CA ALA A 91 11.35 12.34 -11.52
C ALA A 91 10.14 11.44 -11.19
N GLY A 92 9.01 12.02 -10.80
CA GLY A 92 7.75 11.30 -10.55
C GLY A 92 7.20 10.63 -11.81
N ILE A 93 7.20 11.33 -12.95
CA ILE A 93 6.79 10.76 -14.25
C ILE A 93 7.70 9.59 -14.64
N CYS A 94 9.03 9.77 -14.55
CA CYS A 94 9.99 8.70 -14.81
C CYS A 94 9.77 7.50 -13.87
N SER A 95 9.51 7.77 -12.59
CA SER A 95 9.23 6.77 -11.57
C SER A 95 7.98 5.96 -11.90
N VAL A 96 6.90 6.60 -12.37
CA VAL A 96 5.69 5.90 -12.84
C VAL A 96 6.01 4.93 -13.98
N VAL A 97 6.82 5.37 -14.96
CA VAL A 97 7.25 4.50 -16.07
C VAL A 97 8.06 3.31 -15.56
N VAL A 98 9.03 3.55 -14.68
CA VAL A 98 9.89 2.51 -14.10
C VAL A 98 9.07 1.51 -13.28
N ALA A 99 8.18 1.97 -12.38
CA ALA A 99 7.35 1.10 -11.56
C ALA A 99 6.40 0.24 -12.42
N THR A 100 5.82 0.82 -13.48
CA THR A 100 4.96 0.09 -14.41
C THR A 100 5.74 -0.96 -15.21
N GLY A 101 6.93 -0.60 -15.71
CA GLY A 101 7.82 -1.52 -16.42
C GLY A 101 8.33 -2.66 -15.53
N LEU A 102 8.67 -2.37 -14.27
CA LEU A 102 9.10 -3.36 -13.29
C LEU A 102 7.96 -4.31 -12.92
N MET A 103 6.73 -3.79 -12.74
CA MET A 103 5.54 -4.62 -12.59
C MET A 103 5.41 -5.59 -13.76
N ARG A 104 5.56 -5.12 -15.00
CA ARG A 104 5.51 -5.98 -16.19
C ARG A 104 6.62 -7.03 -16.20
N ALA A 105 7.85 -6.63 -15.91
CA ALA A 105 9.00 -7.53 -15.90
C ALA A 105 8.84 -8.68 -14.88
N MET A 106 8.25 -8.39 -13.72
CA MET A 106 7.98 -9.41 -12.70
C MET A 106 6.80 -10.31 -13.08
N GLN A 107 5.75 -9.77 -13.70
CA GLN A 107 4.63 -10.56 -14.23
C GLN A 107 5.08 -11.53 -15.33
N LEU A 108 6.01 -11.11 -16.20
CA LEU A 108 6.63 -12.00 -17.21
C LEU A 108 7.36 -13.21 -16.59
N ARG A 109 7.79 -13.10 -15.33
CA ARG A 109 8.44 -14.18 -14.56
C ARG A 109 7.46 -14.93 -13.64
N SER A 110 6.15 -14.71 -13.81
CA SER A 110 5.09 -15.33 -12.98
C SER A 110 5.26 -15.08 -11.48
N LEU A 111 5.84 -13.93 -11.12
CA LEU A 111 5.98 -13.50 -9.73
C LEU A 111 4.75 -12.69 -9.31
N ASN A 112 4.40 -12.77 -8.03
CA ASN A 112 3.42 -11.86 -7.42
C ASN A 112 4.16 -10.61 -6.91
N PRO A 113 4.13 -9.47 -7.64
CA PRO A 113 5.02 -8.35 -7.33
C PRO A 113 4.54 -7.53 -6.14
N TYR A 114 3.24 -7.58 -5.84
CA TYR A 114 2.58 -6.72 -4.86
C TYR A 114 2.99 -5.26 -5.09
N THR A 115 3.31 -4.53 -4.02
CA THR A 115 3.78 -3.14 -4.08
C THR A 115 5.30 -3.02 -4.20
N PHE A 116 6.03 -4.11 -4.49
CA PHE A 116 7.49 -4.04 -4.65
C PHE A 116 7.94 -3.06 -5.75
N PRO A 117 7.27 -3.00 -6.94
CA PRO A 117 7.65 -2.02 -7.95
C PRO A 117 7.58 -0.58 -7.43
N PHE A 118 6.54 -0.24 -6.67
CA PHE A 118 6.43 1.04 -5.99
C PHE A 118 7.58 1.26 -4.98
N VAL A 119 7.83 0.30 -4.08
CA VAL A 119 8.86 0.41 -3.03
C VAL A 119 10.23 0.68 -3.65
N LEU A 120 10.65 -0.15 -4.62
CA LEU A 120 11.98 -0.03 -5.21
C LEU A 120 12.13 1.31 -5.93
N THR A 121 11.11 1.73 -6.68
CA THR A 121 11.15 3.01 -7.37
C THR A 121 11.24 4.20 -6.42
N VAL A 122 10.48 4.21 -5.32
CA VAL A 122 10.56 5.32 -4.34
C VAL A 122 11.87 5.30 -3.55
N TRP A 123 12.43 4.13 -3.23
CA TRP A 123 13.79 4.07 -2.67
C TRP A 123 14.83 4.66 -3.62
N LEU A 124 14.77 4.34 -4.92
CA LEU A 124 15.65 4.96 -5.91
C LEU A 124 15.42 6.48 -6.00
N MET A 125 14.16 6.93 -5.94
CA MET A 125 13.84 8.35 -5.90
C MET A 125 14.47 9.03 -4.68
N PHE A 126 14.38 8.45 -3.47
CA PHE A 126 14.99 8.99 -2.25
C PHE A 126 16.52 9.06 -2.30
N LEU A 127 17.17 8.14 -3.01
CA LEU A 127 18.62 8.18 -3.22
C LEU A 127 19.03 9.34 -4.14
N LEU A 128 18.21 9.68 -5.13
CA LEU A 128 18.49 10.74 -6.11
C LEU A 128 18.04 12.12 -5.62
N ILE A 129 16.90 12.16 -4.94
CA ILE A 129 16.25 13.35 -4.40
C ILE A 129 15.87 12.99 -2.96
N PRO A 130 16.67 13.41 -1.95
CA PRO A 130 16.33 13.15 -0.56
C PRO A 130 14.92 13.67 -0.21
N PRO A 131 14.14 12.93 0.60
CA PRO A 131 12.84 13.40 1.06
C PRO A 131 12.99 14.72 1.80
N GLY A 132 12.05 15.64 1.58
CA GLY A 132 11.97 16.87 2.34
C GLY A 132 11.76 16.57 3.83
N GLN A 133 12.19 17.48 4.71
CA GLN A 133 11.81 17.38 6.11
C GLN A 133 10.28 17.43 6.19
N ALA A 134 9.67 16.40 6.77
CA ALA A 134 8.26 16.45 7.09
C ALA A 134 8.02 17.71 7.93
N THR A 135 7.20 18.64 7.44
CA THR A 135 6.69 19.69 8.31
C THR A 135 5.87 18.98 9.37
N GLY A 136 6.46 18.81 10.55
CA GLY A 136 5.87 18.08 11.65
C GLY A 136 4.48 18.63 11.91
N SER A 137 3.47 17.91 11.45
CA SER A 137 2.11 18.13 11.93
C SER A 137 2.16 17.73 13.38
N SER A 138 2.06 18.72 14.27
CA SER A 138 1.81 18.49 15.69
C SER A 138 0.54 17.65 15.79
N HIS A 139 0.70 16.34 15.93
CA HIS A 139 -0.39 15.46 16.26
C HIS A 139 -0.80 15.85 17.68
N MET A 140 -1.86 16.65 17.78
CA MET A 140 -2.53 16.89 19.05
C MET A 140 -3.01 15.52 19.51
N THR A 141 -2.33 14.96 20.51
CA THR A 141 -2.58 13.60 20.98
C THR A 141 -3.97 13.60 21.60
N SER A 142 -4.93 13.10 20.84
CA SER A 142 -6.26 12.81 21.31
C SER A 142 -6.18 11.77 22.44
N GLY A 143 -7.11 11.80 23.40
CA GLY A 143 -7.25 10.76 24.43
C GLY A 143 -7.54 9.35 23.88
N TYR A 144 -7.62 9.18 22.56
CA TYR A 144 -7.99 7.96 21.84
C TYR A 144 -6.85 7.43 20.93
N ALA A 145 -5.59 7.56 21.35
CA ALA A 145 -4.42 7.17 20.54
C ALA A 145 -4.49 5.76 19.91
N LEU A 146 -5.08 4.78 20.60
CA LEU A 146 -5.24 3.42 20.05
C LEU A 146 -6.28 3.36 18.93
N ALA A 147 -7.39 4.09 19.06
CA ALA A 147 -8.43 4.14 18.04
C ALA A 147 -7.94 4.91 16.80
N ASP A 148 -7.23 6.02 17.01
CA ASP A 148 -6.57 6.76 15.95
C ASP A 148 -5.52 5.91 15.25
N GLY A 149 -4.66 5.22 16.01
CA GLY A 149 -3.67 4.32 15.44
C GLY A 149 -4.27 3.19 14.61
N PHE A 150 -5.39 2.63 15.07
CA PHE A 150 -6.12 1.60 14.33
C PHE A 150 -6.66 2.10 13.00
N LEU A 151 -7.34 3.26 13.00
CA LEU A 151 -7.91 3.82 11.78
C LEU A 151 -6.83 4.35 10.84
N GLN A 152 -5.85 5.09 11.37
CA GLN A 152 -4.74 5.60 10.58
C GLN A 152 -3.87 4.50 10.00
N ALA A 153 -3.80 3.29 10.60
CA ALA A 153 -3.14 2.16 9.95
C ALA A 153 -3.67 1.85 8.54
N PHE A 154 -4.96 2.11 8.27
CA PHE A 154 -5.50 2.02 6.92
C PHE A 154 -5.08 3.21 6.07
N GLY A 155 -5.19 4.42 6.62
CA GLY A 155 -4.80 5.66 5.94
C GLY A 155 -3.35 5.66 5.48
N GLN A 156 -2.43 5.18 6.32
CA GLN A 156 -0.99 5.15 6.08
C GLN A 156 -0.58 4.24 4.92
N ILE A 157 -1.42 3.29 4.50
CA ILE A 157 -1.18 2.49 3.27
C ILE A 157 -0.98 3.41 2.05
N MET A 158 -1.68 4.54 2.03
CA MET A 158 -1.63 5.54 0.97
C MET A 158 -1.13 6.89 1.49
N PHE A 159 -0.35 6.91 2.59
CA PHE A 159 0.23 8.13 3.17
C PHE A 159 -0.80 9.16 3.68
N GLN A 160 -1.94 8.69 4.19
CA GLN A 160 -3.01 9.53 4.72
C GLN A 160 -3.07 9.46 6.25
N GLY A 161 -2.48 10.44 6.93
CA GLY A 161 -2.50 10.55 8.40
C GLY A 161 -3.83 11.09 8.95
N ASN A 162 -4.94 10.44 8.62
CA ASN A 162 -6.29 10.89 8.98
C ASN A 162 -7.22 9.71 9.30
N SER A 163 -7.77 9.69 10.51
CA SER A 163 -8.64 8.59 11.00
C SER A 163 -9.93 8.44 10.19
N LEU A 164 -10.52 9.55 9.71
CA LEU A 164 -11.72 9.49 8.86
C LEU A 164 -11.40 8.88 7.49
N THR A 165 -10.28 9.25 6.87
CA THR A 165 -9.78 8.60 5.64
C THR A 165 -9.60 7.09 5.87
N GLY A 166 -9.01 6.70 6.99
CA GLY A 166 -8.86 5.29 7.38
C GLY A 166 -10.20 4.55 7.50
N LEU A 167 -11.20 5.17 8.14
CA LEU A 167 -12.55 4.62 8.26
C LEU A 167 -13.19 4.40 6.88
N VAL A 168 -13.09 5.39 5.99
CA VAL A 168 -13.63 5.27 4.62
C VAL A 168 -12.92 4.16 3.83
N PHE A 169 -11.60 3.98 4.01
CA PHE A 169 -10.88 2.85 3.42
C PHE A 169 -11.41 1.49 3.91
N VAL A 170 -11.69 1.34 5.21
CA VAL A 170 -12.28 0.10 5.76
C VAL A 170 -13.64 -0.19 5.10
N VAL A 171 -14.50 0.82 5.01
CA VAL A 171 -15.81 0.71 4.34
C VAL A 171 -15.64 0.36 2.86
N ALA A 172 -14.69 0.97 2.16
CA ALA A 172 -14.44 0.69 0.74
C ALA A 172 -13.93 -0.74 0.49
N ILE A 173 -13.15 -1.33 1.42
CA ILE A 173 -12.78 -2.75 1.37
C ILE A 173 -14.02 -3.62 1.61
N LEU A 174 -14.86 -3.28 2.59
CA LEU A 174 -16.09 -4.02 2.91
C LEU A 174 -17.04 -4.15 1.70
N ILE A 175 -17.13 -3.10 0.87
CA ILE A 175 -17.92 -3.11 -0.37
C ILE A 175 -17.53 -4.28 -1.29
N ASN A 176 -16.23 -4.61 -1.36
CA ASN A 176 -15.75 -5.69 -2.22
C ASN A 176 -15.65 -7.03 -1.50
N SER A 177 -15.20 -7.05 -0.24
CA SER A 177 -14.96 -8.29 0.49
C SER A 177 -14.98 -8.11 2.01
N THR A 178 -16.01 -8.67 2.65
CA THR A 178 -16.11 -8.78 4.11
C THR A 178 -14.93 -9.54 4.72
N ARG A 179 -14.46 -10.57 4.02
CA ARG A 179 -13.30 -11.37 4.45
C ARG A 179 -12.01 -10.57 4.44
N CYS A 180 -11.74 -9.81 3.38
CA CYS A 180 -10.56 -8.94 3.33
C CYS A 180 -10.63 -7.88 4.42
N ALA A 181 -11.79 -7.25 4.61
CA ALA A 181 -11.99 -6.27 5.67
C ALA A 181 -11.75 -6.87 7.07
N GLY A 182 -12.27 -8.07 7.36
CA GLY A 182 -12.05 -8.72 8.66
C GLY A 182 -10.58 -9.06 8.95
N PHE A 183 -9.81 -9.50 7.95
CA PHE A 183 -8.38 -9.72 8.15
C PHE A 183 -7.58 -8.42 8.19
N ALA A 184 -7.99 -7.41 7.42
CA ALA A 184 -7.40 -6.08 7.46
C ALA A 184 -7.54 -5.45 8.86
N THR A 185 -8.74 -5.52 9.45
CA THR A 185 -8.99 -5.05 10.82
C THR A 185 -8.20 -5.85 11.86
N LEU A 186 -8.12 -7.18 11.71
CA LEU A 186 -7.27 -8.00 12.58
C LEU A 186 -5.79 -7.55 12.49
N GLY A 187 -5.26 -7.31 11.30
CA GLY A 187 -3.89 -6.84 11.09
C GLY A 187 -3.63 -5.50 11.77
N ALA A 188 -4.52 -4.52 11.58
CA ALA A 188 -4.42 -3.22 12.25
C ALA A 188 -4.48 -3.35 13.78
N ALA A 189 -5.44 -4.12 14.31
CA ALA A 189 -5.62 -4.32 15.75
C ALA A 189 -4.40 -4.99 16.40
N VAL A 190 -3.89 -6.06 15.80
CA VAL A 190 -2.70 -6.78 16.32
C VAL A 190 -1.48 -5.87 16.29
N ALA A 191 -1.27 -5.10 15.22
CA ALA A 191 -0.14 -4.20 15.12
C ALA A 191 -0.18 -3.07 16.16
N VAL A 192 -1.34 -2.42 16.34
CA VAL A 192 -1.53 -1.37 17.35
C VAL A 192 -1.36 -1.93 18.76
N ALA A 193 -1.96 -3.08 19.06
CA ALA A 193 -1.81 -3.74 20.36
C ALA A 193 -0.34 -4.12 20.63
N THR A 194 0.38 -4.61 19.61
CA THR A 194 1.81 -4.94 19.73
C THR A 194 2.65 -3.69 19.97
N ALA A 195 2.40 -2.60 19.25
CA ALA A 195 3.10 -1.34 19.47
C ALA A 195 2.83 -0.78 20.88
N ALA A 196 1.59 -0.86 21.36
CA ALA A 196 1.24 -0.44 22.72
C ALA A 196 1.94 -1.31 23.78
N ALA A 197 1.95 -2.64 23.60
CA ALA A 197 2.63 -3.56 24.51
C ALA A 197 4.16 -3.36 24.53
N LEU A 198 4.74 -2.87 23.44
CA LEU A 198 6.16 -2.50 23.35
C LEU A 198 6.47 -1.09 23.90
N GLY A 199 5.46 -0.37 24.43
CA GLY A 199 5.65 0.93 25.08
C GLY A 199 5.92 2.09 24.11
N TRP A 200 5.41 2.01 22.87
CA TRP A 200 5.59 3.08 21.89
C TRP A 200 4.90 4.38 22.34
N PRO A 201 5.50 5.56 22.08
CA PRO A 201 4.90 6.85 22.40
C PRO A 201 3.49 7.02 21.79
N ALA A 202 2.60 7.71 22.52
CA ALA A 202 1.19 7.83 22.15
C ALA A 202 0.97 8.54 20.79
N ASP A 203 1.83 9.47 20.43
CA ASP A 203 1.85 10.15 19.12
C ASP A 203 2.18 9.17 17.98
N GLN A 204 3.15 8.27 18.19
CA GLN A 204 3.51 7.24 17.21
C GLN A 204 2.45 6.15 17.08
N LEU A 205 1.80 5.80 18.19
CA LEU A 205 0.61 4.93 18.19
C LEU A 205 -0.50 5.56 17.36
N ALA A 206 -0.86 6.81 17.65
CA ALA A 206 -1.94 7.53 16.97
C ALA A 206 -1.67 7.72 15.47
N ALA A 207 -0.41 7.85 15.05
CA ALA A 207 -0.03 7.99 13.65
C ALA A 207 -0.30 6.73 12.81
N GLY A 208 -0.49 5.55 13.43
CA GLY A 208 -0.81 4.30 12.72
C GLY A 208 0.30 3.74 11.82
N ILE A 209 1.50 4.32 11.88
CA ILE A 209 2.64 4.00 11.00
C ILE A 209 3.22 2.58 11.20
N HIS A 210 2.80 1.87 12.24
CA HIS A 210 3.22 0.49 12.50
C HIS A 210 2.20 -0.55 12.02
N GLY A 211 1.00 -0.14 11.63
CA GLY A 211 -0.10 -1.05 11.30
C GLY A 211 -0.29 -1.37 9.83
N TYR A 212 0.04 -0.44 8.93
CA TYR A 212 -0.36 -0.55 7.52
C TYR A 212 0.28 -1.75 6.78
N ASN A 213 1.51 -2.14 7.12
CA ASN A 213 2.14 -3.33 6.56
C ASN A 213 1.45 -4.63 7.02
N ALA A 214 0.99 -4.69 8.27
CA ALA A 214 0.23 -5.82 8.79
C ALA A 214 -1.13 -5.94 8.12
N VAL A 215 -1.80 -4.80 7.87
CA VAL A 215 -3.07 -4.76 7.12
C VAL A 215 -2.91 -5.39 5.74
N LEU A 216 -1.93 -4.94 4.95
CA LEU A 216 -1.70 -5.46 3.60
C LEU A 216 -1.32 -6.94 3.59
N SER A 217 -0.47 -7.38 4.53
CA SER A 217 -0.06 -8.79 4.61
C SER A 217 -1.24 -9.70 4.97
N ALA A 218 -2.10 -9.25 5.89
CA ALA A 218 -3.31 -9.97 6.25
C ALA A 218 -4.25 -10.14 5.05
N ILE A 219 -4.51 -9.07 4.29
CA ILE A 219 -5.36 -9.13 3.08
C ILE A 219 -4.76 -10.09 2.05
N ALA A 220 -3.46 -9.94 1.74
CA ALA A 220 -2.81 -10.72 0.70
C ALA A 220 -2.87 -12.22 0.99
N LEU A 221 -2.59 -12.63 2.22
CA LEU A 221 -2.58 -14.04 2.61
C LEU A 221 -3.99 -14.58 2.84
N ALA A 222 -4.96 -13.73 3.16
CA ALA A 222 -6.36 -14.11 3.19
C ALA A 222 -6.88 -14.44 1.79
N LEU A 223 -6.40 -13.76 0.74
CA LEU A 223 -6.74 -14.11 -0.64
C LEU A 223 -6.15 -15.45 -1.09
N VAL A 224 -5.06 -15.91 -0.47
CA VAL A 224 -4.33 -17.14 -0.84
C VAL A 224 -4.88 -18.40 -0.18
N SER A 225 -5.24 -18.33 1.10
CA SER A 225 -5.78 -19.47 1.85
C SER A 225 -7.13 -19.14 2.42
N ARG A 226 -8.04 -20.13 2.57
CA ARG A 226 -9.31 -19.96 3.29
C ARG A 226 -9.15 -19.93 4.82
N GLY A 227 -8.06 -20.47 5.34
CA GLY A 227 -7.79 -20.54 6.78
C GLY A 227 -7.21 -19.24 7.37
N PHE A 228 -7.08 -19.22 8.69
CA PHE A 228 -6.58 -18.06 9.45
C PHE A 228 -5.06 -18.08 9.67
N ILE A 229 -4.42 -19.24 9.52
CA ILE A 229 -3.01 -19.44 9.87
C ILE A 229 -2.08 -18.54 9.03
N LEU A 230 -2.19 -18.56 7.70
CA LEU A 230 -1.29 -17.76 6.85
C LEU A 230 -1.43 -16.25 7.08
N PRO A 231 -2.65 -15.67 7.11
CA PRO A 231 -2.82 -14.26 7.48
C PRO A 231 -2.17 -13.89 8.81
N VAL A 232 -2.35 -14.70 9.85
CA VAL A 232 -1.78 -14.42 11.19
C VAL A 232 -0.25 -14.48 11.16
N ILE A 233 0.34 -15.45 10.47
CA ILE A 233 1.80 -15.52 10.29
C ILE A 233 2.31 -14.28 9.55
N GLY A 234 1.62 -13.86 8.48
CA GLY A 234 2.01 -12.66 7.73
C GLY A 234 1.93 -11.38 8.54
N ILE A 235 0.87 -11.22 9.35
CA ILE A 235 0.75 -10.11 10.31
C ILE A 235 1.97 -10.08 11.21
N ALA A 236 2.28 -11.19 11.89
CA ALA A 236 3.40 -11.29 12.82
C ALA A 236 4.75 -10.98 12.15
N LEU A 237 5.00 -11.58 10.97
CA LEU A 237 6.23 -11.35 10.21
C LEU A 237 6.36 -9.90 9.74
N SER A 238 5.28 -9.29 9.24
CA SER A 238 5.32 -7.92 8.76
C SER A 238 5.64 -6.94 9.90
N ILE A 239 5.09 -7.14 11.10
CA ILE A 239 5.40 -6.33 12.29
C ILE A 239 6.88 -6.48 12.67
N ALA A 240 7.40 -7.72 12.69
CA ALA A 240 8.81 -7.98 13.00
C ALA A 240 9.76 -7.32 11.98
N ILE A 241 9.45 -7.42 10.69
CA ILE A 241 10.23 -6.80 9.61
C ILE A 241 10.13 -5.27 9.68
N THR A 242 8.94 -4.71 9.96
CA THR A 242 8.78 -3.26 10.18
C THR A 242 9.68 -2.78 11.31
N LYS A 243 9.71 -3.48 12.45
CA LYS A 243 10.60 -3.15 13.57
C LYS A 243 12.08 -3.22 13.16
N ALA A 244 12.48 -4.24 12.41
CA ALA A 244 13.86 -4.38 11.95
C ALA A 244 14.30 -3.23 11.03
N LEU A 245 13.44 -2.79 10.09
CA LEU A 245 13.73 -1.67 9.19
C LEU A 245 13.77 -0.33 9.93
N LEU A 246 12.93 -0.15 10.94
CA LEU A 246 12.95 1.04 11.79
C LEU A 246 14.30 1.19 12.51
N VAL A 247 14.85 0.09 13.01
CA VAL A 247 16.18 0.08 13.67
C VAL A 247 17.31 0.36 12.67
N SER A 248 17.19 -0.06 11.41
CA SER A 248 18.21 0.19 10.39
C SER A 248 18.12 1.57 9.74
N GLY A 249 17.08 2.35 10.03
CA GLY A 249 16.86 3.68 9.45
C GLY A 249 16.39 3.65 7.98
N VAL A 250 16.08 2.48 7.43
CA VAL A 250 15.58 2.35 6.06
C VAL A 250 14.08 2.70 6.05
N PRO A 251 13.62 3.63 5.19
CA PRO A 251 12.20 3.92 5.05
C PRO A 251 11.42 2.65 4.69
N ALA A 252 10.57 2.19 5.59
CA ALA A 252 9.90 0.91 5.44
C ALA A 252 9.03 0.86 4.18
N LEU A 253 8.30 1.96 3.90
CA LEU A 253 7.21 1.97 2.94
C LEU A 253 6.38 0.68 3.13
N THR A 254 5.90 0.08 2.04
CA THR A 254 5.20 -1.20 2.09
C THR A 254 6.14 -2.42 1.97
N PHE A 255 7.46 -2.28 2.13
CA PHE A 255 8.39 -3.40 1.98
C PHE A 255 8.19 -4.52 3.00
N PRO A 256 7.93 -4.24 4.31
CA PRO A 256 7.66 -5.29 5.27
C PRO A 256 6.49 -6.19 4.90
N PHE A 257 5.43 -5.62 4.34
CA PHE A 257 4.30 -6.35 3.77
C PHE A 257 4.76 -7.30 2.64
N VAL A 258 5.48 -6.78 1.66
CA VAL A 258 5.95 -7.54 0.49
C VAL A 258 6.80 -8.72 0.93
N LEU A 259 7.80 -8.46 1.78
CA LEU A 259 8.75 -9.46 2.23
C LEU A 259 8.07 -10.53 3.11
N ALA A 260 7.22 -10.13 4.06
CA ALA A 260 6.46 -11.07 4.89
C ALA A 260 5.60 -12.00 4.02
N THR A 261 4.90 -11.44 3.05
CA THR A 261 4.01 -12.20 2.16
C THR A 261 4.81 -13.17 1.28
N TRP A 262 5.95 -12.75 0.70
CA TRP A 262 6.82 -13.65 -0.05
C TRP A 262 7.38 -14.79 0.79
N ILE A 263 7.86 -14.50 2.01
CA ILE A 263 8.36 -15.55 2.93
C ILE A 263 7.28 -16.59 3.18
N VAL A 264 6.06 -16.18 3.51
CA VAL A 264 4.95 -17.11 3.78
C VAL A 264 4.61 -17.94 2.55
N LEU A 265 4.56 -17.33 1.37
CA LEU A 265 4.22 -18.05 0.13
C LEU A 265 5.31 -19.05 -0.29
N ILE A 266 6.58 -18.67 -0.14
CA ILE A 266 7.70 -19.56 -0.42
C ILE A 266 7.67 -20.75 0.56
N ALA A 267 7.52 -20.48 1.86
CA ALA A 267 7.41 -21.53 2.87
C ALA A 267 6.24 -22.48 2.61
N ARG A 268 5.07 -21.93 2.22
CA ARG A 268 3.90 -22.72 1.82
C ARG A 268 4.22 -23.64 0.64
N ARG A 269 4.85 -23.14 -0.43
CA ARG A 269 5.19 -23.94 -1.62
C ARG A 269 6.09 -25.12 -1.27
N PHE A 270 7.06 -24.93 -0.38
CA PHE A 270 7.89 -26.03 0.12
C PHE A 270 7.07 -27.03 0.95
N ALA A 271 6.18 -26.56 1.82
CA ALA A 271 5.35 -27.42 2.66
C ALA A 271 4.31 -28.23 1.86
N THR A 272 3.79 -27.71 0.75
CA THR A 272 2.80 -28.41 -0.10
C THR A 272 3.43 -29.21 -1.24
N GLY A 273 4.75 -29.18 -1.40
CA GLY A 273 5.47 -29.90 -2.45
C GLY A 273 5.35 -29.27 -3.85
N GLU A 274 4.75 -28.08 -3.98
CA GLU A 274 4.62 -27.32 -5.23
C GLU A 274 5.97 -26.75 -5.74
N ALA A 275 7.06 -26.93 -4.99
CA ALA A 275 8.40 -26.44 -5.31
C ALA A 275 9.29 -27.48 -6.04
N ARG A 276 8.74 -28.66 -6.38
CA ARG A 276 9.38 -29.70 -7.20
C ARG A 276 8.78 -29.70 -8.59
#